data_AF-A0A1J3D2T7-F1
#
_entry.id   AF-A0A1J3D2T7-F1
#
_cell.length_a   1.000
_cell.length_b   1.000
_cell.length_c   1.000
_cell.angle_alpha   90.00
_cell.angle_beta   90.00
_cell.angle_gamma   90.00
#
_symmetry.space_group_name_H-M   'P 1'
#
loop_
_entity.id
_entity.type
_entity.pdbx_description
1 polymer ?
#
loop_
_entity_poly.entity_id
_entity_poly.type
_entity_poly.pdbx_seq_one_letter_code
_entity_poly.pdbx_strand_id
1 'polypeptide(L)'
;EKSKSEKFSAGSYRWGTPTATCLRQLSWSEAFHVPMTDISDNKDFTTLSSTMDQFASEAEALAYMLAEVLAENSGRKSNFLKENCVRNTCYLRMNRYPPCPK
;
A
#
# COMPACT_ATOMS: atom_id res chain seq x y z
N GLU A 1 -27.73 1.83 -15.79
CA GLU A 1 -26.88 0.68 -15.40
C GLU A 1 -26.12 1.02 -14.13
N LYS A 2 -26.22 0.20 -13.08
CA LYS A 2 -25.42 0.39 -11.86
C LYS A 2 -23.98 0.01 -12.21
N SER A 3 -23.07 0.98 -12.25
CA SER A 3 -21.63 0.73 -12.36
C SER A 3 -21.25 -0.29 -11.29
N LYS A 4 -20.66 -1.41 -11.72
CA LYS A 4 -20.13 -2.46 -10.85
C LYS A 4 -19.18 -1.78 -9.85
N SER A 5 -19.66 -1.57 -8.62
CA SER A 5 -18.85 -1.01 -7.54
C SER A 5 -17.65 -1.92 -7.40
N GLU A 6 -16.46 -1.45 -7.76
CA GLU A 6 -15.20 -2.10 -7.42
C GLU A 6 -15.19 -2.22 -5.89
N LYS A 7 -15.49 -3.41 -5.37
CA LYS A 7 -15.59 -3.62 -3.94
C LYS A 7 -14.18 -3.86 -3.42
N PHE A 8 -13.47 -2.78 -3.11
CA PHE A 8 -12.25 -2.90 -2.32
C PHE A 8 -12.56 -3.53 -0.96
N SER A 9 -11.55 -4.13 -0.34
CA SER A 9 -11.64 -4.52 1.06
C SER A 9 -11.98 -3.31 1.94
N ALA A 10 -12.62 -3.54 3.09
CA ALA A 10 -13.10 -2.45 3.95
C ALA A 10 -11.99 -1.49 4.43
N GLY A 11 -10.73 -1.95 4.49
CA GLY A 11 -9.58 -1.13 4.87
C GLY A 11 -8.89 -0.41 3.71
N SER A 12 -9.29 -0.67 2.46
CA SER A 12 -8.68 -0.07 1.28
C SER A 12 -9.42 1.19 0.84
N TYR A 13 -8.69 2.21 0.42
CA TYR A 13 -9.30 3.43 -0.14
C TYR A 13 -8.49 4.01 -1.30
N ARG A 14 -9.20 4.78 -2.14
CA ARG A 14 -8.62 5.56 -3.23
C ARG A 14 -8.76 7.04 -2.93
N TRP A 15 -7.70 7.79 -3.20
CA TRP A 15 -7.65 9.24 -3.12
C TRP A 15 -7.37 9.82 -4.51
N GLY A 16 -8.06 10.89 -4.88
CA GLY A 16 -7.91 11.54 -6.18
C GLY A 16 -9.25 11.81 -6.84
N THR A 17 -9.28 11.82 -8.17
CA THR A 17 -10.50 12.03 -8.96
C THR A 17 -10.86 10.72 -9.69
N PRO A 18 -11.51 9.74 -9.02
CA PRO A 18 -11.76 8.41 -9.58
C PRO A 18 -12.69 8.43 -10.81
N THR A 19 -13.42 9.51 -11.02
CA THR A 19 -14.31 9.72 -12.18
C THR A 19 -13.66 10.55 -13.29
N ALA A 20 -12.34 10.79 -13.23
CA ALA A 20 -11.64 11.56 -14.25
C ALA A 20 -11.69 10.84 -15.60
N THR A 21 -12.15 11.53 -16.63
CA THR A 21 -12.20 11.05 -18.01
C THR A 21 -11.09 11.64 -18.87
N CYS A 22 -10.35 12.64 -18.37
CA CYS A 22 -9.21 13.24 -19.07
C CYS A 22 -8.13 13.74 -18.09
N LEU A 23 -6.92 13.98 -18.60
CA LEU A 23 -5.77 14.36 -17.78
C LEU A 23 -5.96 15.65 -16.96
N ARG A 24 -6.77 16.60 -17.46
CA ARG A 24 -7.05 17.89 -16.78
C ARG A 24 -7.91 17.75 -15.53
N GLN A 25 -8.61 16.62 -15.40
CA GLN A 25 -9.48 16.34 -14.24
C GLN A 25 -8.74 15.57 -13.16
N LEU A 26 -7.51 15.12 -13.41
CA LEU A 26 -6.74 14.38 -12.42
C LEU A 26 -6.29 15.31 -11.30
N SER A 27 -6.39 14.82 -10.07
CA SER A 27 -5.85 15.51 -8.91
C SER A 27 -4.33 15.57 -9.00
N TRP A 28 -3.73 16.60 -8.39
CA TRP A 28 -2.28 16.75 -8.30
C TRP A 28 -1.57 15.58 -7.58
N SER A 29 -2.32 14.84 -6.77
CA SER A 29 -1.87 13.58 -6.20
C SER A 29 -3.03 12.59 -6.21
N GLU A 30 -2.79 11.41 -6.75
CA GLU A 30 -3.68 10.26 -6.62
C GLU A 30 -2.99 9.20 -5.79
N ALA A 31 -3.75 8.48 -4.97
CA ALA A 31 -3.20 7.41 -4.17
C ALA A 31 -4.16 6.24 -4.09
N PHE A 32 -3.59 5.04 -4.07
CA PHE A 32 -4.30 3.83 -3.70
C PHE A 32 -3.65 3.25 -2.45
N HIS A 33 -4.46 3.08 -1.42
CA HIS A 33 -4.06 2.59 -0.11
C HIS A 33 -4.70 1.24 0.14
N VAL A 34 -3.88 0.24 0.47
CA VAL A 34 -4.31 -1.15 0.65
C VAL A 34 -3.63 -1.75 1.89
N PRO A 35 -4.40 -2.31 2.85
CA PRO A 35 -3.83 -3.07 3.96
C PRO A 35 -3.06 -4.29 3.46
N MET A 36 -1.91 -4.60 4.05
CA MET A 36 -1.09 -5.74 3.62
C MET A 36 -1.82 -7.09 3.75
N THR A 37 -2.79 -7.19 4.67
CA THR A 37 -3.64 -8.39 4.83
C THR A 37 -4.61 -8.61 3.68
N ASP A 38 -4.92 -7.55 2.93
CA ASP A 38 -6.02 -7.55 1.96
C ASP A 38 -5.50 -7.60 0.51
N ILE A 39 -4.18 -7.60 0.31
CA ILE A 39 -3.56 -7.59 -1.01
C ILE A 39 -3.93 -8.86 -1.80
N SER A 40 -3.87 -10.03 -1.16
CA SER A 40 -4.19 -11.33 -1.79
C SER A 40 -5.68 -11.52 -2.09
N ASP A 41 -6.55 -10.83 -1.36
CA ASP A 41 -8.01 -11.00 -1.45
C ASP A 41 -8.63 -10.26 -2.64
N ASN A 42 -7.84 -9.42 -3.31
CA ASN A 42 -8.28 -8.60 -4.44
C ASN A 42 -8.30 -9.42 -5.75
N LYS A 43 -9.31 -10.30 -5.89
CA LYS A 43 -9.47 -11.20 -7.05
C LYS A 43 -9.74 -10.50 -8.38
N ASP A 44 -10.17 -9.25 -8.35
CA ASP A 44 -10.47 -8.46 -9.56
C ASP A 44 -9.19 -7.96 -10.28
N PHE A 45 -8.03 -8.01 -9.62
CA PHE A 45 -6.77 -7.47 -10.13
C PHE A 45 -5.60 -8.46 -10.00
N THR A 46 -5.78 -9.71 -10.44
CA THR A 46 -4.84 -10.83 -10.18
C THR A 46 -3.36 -10.52 -10.44
N THR A 47 -3.02 -9.81 -11.52
CA THR A 47 -1.63 -9.43 -11.80
C THR A 47 -1.13 -8.34 -10.83
N LEU A 48 -1.93 -7.30 -10.61
CA LEU A 48 -1.55 -6.20 -9.71
C LEU A 48 -1.46 -6.66 -8.26
N SER A 49 -2.40 -7.47 -7.78
CA SER A 49 -2.36 -8.02 -6.42
C SER A 49 -1.12 -8.88 -6.21
N SER A 50 -0.78 -9.75 -7.17
CA SER A 50 0.46 -10.53 -7.12
C SER A 50 1.71 -9.64 -7.08
N THR A 51 1.79 -8.60 -7.91
CA THR A 51 2.93 -7.67 -7.90
C THR A 51 3.02 -6.89 -6.58
N MET A 52 1.88 -6.41 -6.07
CA MET A 52 1.81 -5.72 -4.80
C MET A 52 2.25 -6.62 -3.65
N ASP A 53 1.86 -7.89 -3.63
CA ASP A 53 2.20 -8.82 -2.55
C ASP A 53 3.69 -9.18 -2.55
N GLN A 54 4.28 -9.40 -3.74
CA GLN A 54 5.72 -9.59 -3.89
C GLN A 54 6.49 -8.38 -3.39
N PHE A 55 6.14 -7.18 -3.86
CA PHE A 55 6.78 -5.95 -3.41
C PHE A 55 6.63 -5.72 -1.91
N ALA A 56 5.41 -5.90 -1.37
CA ALA A 56 5.10 -5.73 0.04
C ALA A 56 5.90 -6.69 0.92
N SER A 57 6.06 -7.93 0.50
CA SER A 57 6.80 -8.95 1.26
C SER A 57 8.30 -8.67 1.28
N GLU A 58 8.90 -8.25 0.16
CA GLU A 58 10.31 -7.84 0.12
C GLU A 58 10.56 -6.57 0.95
N ALA A 59 9.66 -5.59 0.85
CA ALA A 59 9.74 -4.36 1.64
C ALA A 59 9.57 -4.64 3.15
N GLU A 60 8.68 -5.57 3.53
CA GLU A 60 8.52 -6.02 4.91
C GLU A 60 9.80 -6.69 5.43
N ALA A 61 10.41 -7.60 4.66
CA ALA A 61 11.67 -8.25 5.03
C ALA A 61 12.78 -7.21 5.27
N LEU A 62 12.91 -6.22 4.39
CA LEU A 62 13.84 -5.11 4.56
C LEU A 62 13.54 -4.27 5.81
N ALA A 63 12.26 -3.94 6.04
CA ALA A 63 11.85 -3.17 7.20
C ALA A 63 12.18 -3.90 8.51
N TYR A 64 12.00 -5.23 8.57
CA TYR A 64 12.39 -6.02 9.74
C TYR A 64 13.91 -6.03 9.96
N MET A 65 14.72 -6.17 8.90
CA MET A 65 16.18 -6.10 9.03
C MET A 65 16.64 -4.73 9.57
N LEU A 66 16.09 -3.64 9.03
CA LEU A 66 16.41 -2.29 9.50
C LEU A 66 15.97 -2.08 10.96
N ALA A 67 14.78 -2.58 11.30
CA ALA A 67 14.24 -2.49 12.65
C ALA A 67 15.10 -3.25 13.67
N GLU A 68 15.56 -4.45 13.33
CA GLU A 68 16.47 -5.25 14.16
C GLU A 68 17.78 -4.49 14.43
N VAL A 69 18.44 -3.98 13.39
CA VAL A 69 19.67 -3.19 13.52
C VAL A 69 19.47 -1.96 14.40
N LEU A 70 18.34 -1.26 14.26
CA LEU A 70 18.02 -0.10 15.10
C LEU A 70 17.77 -0.48 16.56
N ALA A 71 17.08 -1.60 16.80
CA ALA A 71 16.78 -2.08 18.14
C ALA A 71 18.07 -2.47 18.88
N GLU A 72 18.96 -3.23 18.23
CA GLU A 72 20.25 -3.64 18.78
C GLU A 72 21.14 -2.45 19.13
N ASN A 73 21.26 -1.49 18.20
CA ASN A 73 22.03 -0.26 18.44
C ASN A 73 21.43 0.63 19.54
N SER A 74 20.14 0.47 19.84
CA SER A 74 19.45 1.18 20.92
C SER A 74 19.46 0.43 22.25
N GLY A 75 20.19 -0.68 22.37
CA GLY A 75 20.22 -1.52 23.57
C GLY A 75 18.90 -2.24 23.85
N ARG A 76 18.00 -2.32 22.87
CA ARG A 76 16.75 -3.07 22.94
C ARG A 76 16.95 -4.47 22.35
N LYS A 77 16.02 -5.38 22.66
CA LYS A 77 16.01 -6.71 22.03
C LYS A 77 15.71 -6.57 20.54
N SER A 78 16.41 -7.33 19.70
CA SER A 78 16.26 -7.34 18.24
C SER A 78 14.80 -7.61 17.79
N ASN A 79 14.07 -8.45 18.53
CA ASN A 79 12.67 -8.77 18.24
C ASN A 79 11.66 -7.69 18.65
N PHE A 80 12.06 -6.64 19.39
CA PHE A 80 11.13 -5.64 19.94
C PHE A 80 10.24 -5.02 18.86
N LEU A 81 10.82 -4.59 17.74
CA LEU A 81 10.04 -3.96 16.67
C LEU A 81 9.23 -4.99 15.86
N LYS A 82 9.72 -6.22 15.70
CA LYS A 82 8.99 -7.29 15.00
C LYS A 82 7.71 -7.71 15.74
N GLU A 83 7.74 -7.69 17.08
CA GLU A 83 6.57 -8.00 17.91
C GLU A 83 5.52 -6.87 17.93
N ASN A 84 5.94 -5.63 17.69
CA ASN A 84 5.07 -4.46 17.76
C ASN A 84 4.62 -3.94 16.39
N CYS A 85 5.37 -4.21 15.31
CA CYS A 85 5.08 -3.81 13.95
C CYS A 85 4.62 -5.03 13.14
N VAL A 86 3.35 -5.40 13.33
CA VAL A 86 2.74 -6.59 12.71
C VAL A 86 2.10 -6.26 11.36
N ARG A 87 2.08 -7.24 10.43
CA ARG A 87 1.60 -7.08 9.05
C ARG A 87 0.17 -6.52 8.93
N ASN A 88 -0.71 -6.77 9.90
CA ASN A 88 -2.08 -6.22 9.92
C ASN A 88 -2.17 -4.72 10.27
N THR A 89 -1.07 -4.13 10.72
CA THR A 89 -0.92 -2.67 10.93
C THR A 89 -0.16 -1.99 9.79
N CYS A 90 0.23 -2.76 8.77
CA CYS A 90 1.01 -2.29 7.63
C CYS A 90 0.13 -2.12 6.39
N TYR A 91 0.47 -1.12 5.58
CA TYR A 91 -0.29 -0.76 4.39
C TYR A 91 0.66 -0.42 3.25
N LEU A 92 0.26 -0.74 2.02
CA LEU A 92 0.92 -0.27 0.81
C LEU A 92 0.17 0.96 0.28
N ARG A 93 0.87 2.09 0.13
CA ARG A 93 0.34 3.30 -0.50
C ARG A 93 1.06 3.57 -1.81
N MET A 94 0.38 3.33 -2.92
CA MET A 94 0.87 3.65 -4.26
C MET A 94 0.45 5.06 -4.62
N ASN A 95 1.41 5.94 -4.85
CA ASN A 95 1.17 7.33 -5.22
C ASN A 95 1.41 7.53 -6.71
N ARG A 96 0.52 8.31 -7.34
CA ARG A 96 0.66 8.78 -8.71
C ARG A 96 0.60 10.30 -8.71
N TYR A 97 1.66 10.90 -9.23
CA TYR A 97 1.77 12.35 -9.42
C TYR A 97 1.75 12.63 -10.92
N PRO A 98 0.73 13.33 -11.46
CA PRO A 98 0.72 13.71 -12.86
C PRO A 98 1.84 14.72 -13.15
N PRO A 99 2.25 14.85 -14.42
CA PRO A 99 3.15 15.92 -14.84
C PRO A 99 2.62 17.30 -14.43
N CYS A 100 3.53 18.20 -14.07
CA CYS A 100 3.17 19.60 -13.78
C CYS A 100 2.46 20.22 -15.00
N PRO A 101 1.26 20.82 -14.81
CA PRO A 101 0.64 21.62 -15.87
C PRO A 101 1.63 22.68 -16.35
N LYS A 102 1.73 22.84 -17.67
CA LYS A 102 2.47 23.95 -18.27
C LYS A 102 1.62 25.21 -18.28
#